data_AF-A0A328FFG2-F1
#
_entry.id   AF-A0A328FFG2-F1
#
_cell.length_a   1.000
_cell.length_b   1.000
_cell.length_c   1.000
_cell.angle_alpha   90.00
_cell.angle_beta   90.00
_cell.angle_gamma   90.00
#
_symmetry.space_group_name_H-M   'P 1'
#
loop_
_entity.id
_entity.type
_entity.pdbx_description
1 polymer ?
#
loop_
_entity_poly.entity_id
_entity_poly.type
_entity_poly.pdbx_seq_one_letter_code
_entity_poly.pdbx_strand_id
1 'polypeptide(L)'
;MKQIASIMVVFAVAGLLIFGCGSTPGDDAADVIKQHADVTEQFVNTLEKASSAQDVAKAVDAYTSGMQELVPRIQSLNEKYPEYKDGKVPEALEKEAKRLDDMAVRMPAAMMKTASYMMDPAVQKAMENMSNEMAKIGQ
;
A
#
# COMPACT_ATOMS: atom_id res chain seq x y z
N MET A 1 9.62 19.78 18.25
CA MET A 1 9.45 18.32 18.37
C MET A 1 7.99 17.91 18.12
N LYS A 2 7.40 18.24 16.95
CA LYS A 2 5.97 18.02 16.67
C LYS A 2 5.67 17.45 15.27
N GLN A 3 6.71 17.08 14.51
CA GLN A 3 6.60 16.70 13.09
C GLN A 3 7.11 15.27 12.80
N ILE A 4 7.50 14.52 13.84
CA ILE A 4 8.12 13.18 13.68
C ILE A 4 7.06 12.06 13.81
N ALA A 5 5.81 12.39 14.16
CA ALA A 5 4.74 11.40 14.33
C ALA A 5 4.07 10.97 13.02
N SER A 6 4.20 11.73 11.93
CA SER A 6 3.48 11.44 10.67
C SER A 6 4.15 10.40 9.76
N ILE A 7 5.39 9.99 10.05
CA ILE A 7 6.09 8.95 9.25
C ILE A 7 5.75 7.53 9.75
N MET A 8 5.18 7.41 10.95
CA MET A 8 4.94 6.12 11.60
C MET A 8 3.52 5.54 11.37
N VAL A 9 2.72 6.14 10.49
CA VAL A 9 1.36 5.64 10.17
C VAL A 9 1.40 4.60 9.03
N VAL A 10 2.46 4.57 8.24
CA VAL A 10 2.62 3.59 7.14
C VAL A 10 2.96 2.18 7.65
N PHE A 11 3.43 2.05 8.90
CA PHE A 11 3.89 0.76 9.49
C PHE A 11 2.93 0.15 10.52
N ALA A 12 1.77 0.75 10.79
CA ALA A 12 0.89 0.37 11.89
C ALA A 12 -0.36 -0.43 11.46
N VAL A 13 -0.25 -1.29 10.44
CA VAL A 13 -1.37 -2.17 10.01
C VAL A 13 -1.43 -3.47 10.83
N ALA A 14 -0.38 -3.84 11.59
CA ALA A 14 -0.27 -5.16 12.21
C ALA A 14 -0.82 -5.29 13.67
N GLY A 15 -1.64 -4.35 14.16
CA GLY A 15 -1.76 -4.16 15.62
C GLY A 15 -3.13 -4.04 16.29
N LEU A 16 -4.27 -4.26 15.63
CA LEU A 16 -5.58 -4.03 16.28
C LEU A 16 -6.63 -5.11 15.97
N LEU A 17 -6.37 -6.36 16.37
CA LEU A 17 -7.37 -7.44 16.38
C LEU A 17 -8.05 -7.54 17.75
N ILE A 18 -9.10 -6.74 17.98
CA ILE A 18 -10.03 -6.96 19.10
C ILE A 18 -11.47 -7.04 18.57
N PHE A 19 -12.05 -8.21 18.83
CA PHE A 19 -13.45 -8.65 18.74
C PHE A 19 -14.52 -7.57 18.50
N GLY A 20 -15.31 -7.78 17.45
CA GLY A 20 -16.64 -7.19 17.33
C GLY A 20 -17.30 -7.64 16.04
N CYS A 21 -18.48 -8.24 16.15
CA CYS A 21 -19.39 -8.61 15.06
C CYS A 21 -19.38 -7.51 13.97
N GLY A 22 -18.65 -7.75 12.88
CA GLY A 22 -18.39 -6.75 11.84
C GLY A 22 -19.52 -6.75 10.83
N SER A 23 -20.08 -5.57 10.58
CA SER A 23 -21.00 -5.32 9.47
C SER A 23 -20.41 -5.85 8.15
N THR A 24 -21.25 -6.47 7.31
CA THR A 24 -20.86 -6.88 5.96
C THR A 24 -20.30 -5.65 5.22
N PRO A 25 -19.08 -5.72 4.66
CA PRO A 25 -18.56 -4.63 3.87
C PRO A 25 -19.43 -4.46 2.62
N GLY A 26 -19.66 -3.20 2.21
CA GLY A 26 -20.20 -2.95 0.88
C GLY A 26 -19.27 -3.51 -0.19
N ASP A 27 -19.83 -3.95 -1.31
CA ASP A 27 -19.06 -4.53 -2.44
C ASP A 27 -17.95 -3.58 -2.94
N ASP A 28 -18.15 -2.27 -2.79
CA ASP A 28 -17.16 -1.24 -3.11
C ASP A 28 -15.97 -1.21 -2.16
N ALA A 29 -16.19 -1.45 -0.86
CA ALA A 29 -15.11 -1.58 0.11
C ALA A 29 -14.25 -2.83 -0.15
N ALA A 30 -14.90 -3.94 -0.49
CA ALA A 30 -14.23 -5.17 -0.86
C ALA A 30 -13.39 -5.02 -2.13
N ASP A 31 -13.92 -4.35 -3.15
CA ASP A 31 -13.19 -4.14 -4.39
C ASP A 31 -11.95 -3.24 -4.20
N VAL A 32 -12.06 -2.16 -3.41
CA VAL A 32 -10.90 -1.29 -3.14
C VAL A 32 -9.80 -2.02 -2.37
N ILE A 33 -10.16 -2.80 -1.35
CA ILE A 33 -9.16 -3.55 -0.57
C ILE A 33 -8.50 -4.63 -1.43
N LYS A 34 -9.27 -5.29 -2.29
CA LYS A 34 -8.73 -6.24 -3.27
C LYS A 34 -7.76 -5.56 -4.23
N GLN A 35 -8.14 -4.43 -4.82
CA GLN A 35 -7.26 -3.69 -5.74
C GLN A 35 -5.99 -3.19 -5.04
N HIS A 36 -6.11 -2.77 -3.77
CA HIS A 36 -4.94 -2.42 -2.95
C HIS A 36 -3.98 -3.60 -2.79
N ALA A 37 -4.53 -4.77 -2.46
CA ALA A 37 -3.76 -5.99 -2.34
C ALA A 37 -3.10 -6.37 -3.67
N ASP A 38 -3.82 -6.27 -4.79
CA ASP A 38 -3.30 -6.61 -6.12
C ASP A 38 -2.14 -5.68 -6.54
N VAL A 39 -2.27 -4.36 -6.34
CA VAL A 39 -1.22 -3.37 -6.64
C VAL A 39 0.02 -3.60 -5.77
N THR A 40 -0.17 -3.87 -4.49
CA THR A 40 0.92 -4.14 -3.54
C THR A 40 1.62 -5.46 -3.87
N GLU A 41 0.85 -6.48 -4.25
CA GLU A 41 1.38 -7.80 -4.60
C GLU A 41 2.24 -7.74 -5.85
N GLN A 42 1.76 -7.03 -6.86
CA GLN A 42 2.53 -6.80 -8.08
C GLN A 42 3.84 -6.07 -7.77
N PHE A 43 3.82 -5.07 -6.89
CA PHE A 43 5.02 -4.33 -6.48
C PHE A 43 6.04 -5.25 -5.78
N VAL A 44 5.64 -5.96 -4.73
CA VAL A 44 6.52 -6.89 -4.00
C VAL A 44 7.07 -7.97 -4.92
N ASN A 45 6.21 -8.62 -5.71
CA ASN A 45 6.61 -9.67 -6.64
C ASN A 45 7.62 -9.17 -7.69
N THR A 46 7.48 -7.93 -8.15
CA THR A 46 8.40 -7.33 -9.12
C THR A 46 9.75 -7.04 -8.46
N LEU A 47 9.77 -6.47 -7.25
CA LEU A 47 11.02 -6.23 -6.52
C LEU A 47 11.77 -7.52 -6.18
N GLU A 48 11.06 -8.58 -5.78
CA GLU A 48 11.67 -9.88 -5.52
C GLU A 48 12.31 -10.50 -6.77
N LYS A 49 11.80 -10.20 -7.95
CA LYS A 49 12.30 -10.71 -9.24
C LYS A 49 13.25 -9.75 -9.93
N ALA A 50 13.36 -8.51 -9.45
CA ALA A 50 14.16 -7.47 -10.08
C ALA A 50 15.62 -7.89 -10.20
N SER A 51 16.17 -7.66 -11.38
CA SER A 51 17.55 -7.99 -11.73
C SER A 51 18.32 -6.77 -12.26
N SER A 52 17.65 -5.63 -12.32
CA SER A 52 18.17 -4.38 -12.85
C SER A 52 17.50 -3.17 -12.20
N ALA A 53 18.14 -2.00 -12.29
CA ALA A 53 17.54 -0.74 -11.86
C ALA A 53 16.26 -0.40 -12.63
N GLN A 54 16.19 -0.74 -13.92
CA GLN A 54 14.98 -0.56 -14.72
C GLN A 54 13.81 -1.41 -14.21
N ASP A 55 14.05 -2.63 -13.71
CA ASP A 55 12.98 -3.44 -13.13
C ASP A 55 12.42 -2.79 -11.86
N VAL A 56 13.29 -2.24 -11.01
CA VAL A 56 12.90 -1.51 -9.80
C VAL A 56 12.13 -0.24 -10.15
N ALA A 57 12.63 0.56 -11.09
CA ALA A 57 11.95 1.78 -11.54
C ALA A 57 10.55 1.48 -12.09
N LYS A 58 10.41 0.44 -12.93
CA LYS A 58 9.10 -0.03 -13.43
C LYS A 58 8.17 -0.48 -12.31
N ALA A 59 8.69 -1.14 -11.28
CA ALA A 59 7.89 -1.55 -10.12
C ALA A 59 7.31 -0.33 -9.41
N VAL A 60 8.15 0.69 -9.16
CA VAL A 60 7.74 1.94 -8.51
C VAL A 60 6.73 2.72 -9.36
N ASP A 61 6.96 2.84 -10.67
CA ASP A 61 6.02 3.51 -11.58
C ASP A 61 4.66 2.78 -11.62
N ALA A 62 4.65 1.45 -11.73
CA ALA A 62 3.42 0.66 -11.75
C ALA A 62 2.63 0.78 -10.44
N TYR A 63 3.32 0.75 -9.30
CA TYR A 63 2.72 1.00 -8.00
C TYR A 63 2.12 2.41 -7.92
N THR A 64 2.86 3.42 -8.38
CA THR A 64 2.39 4.82 -8.42
C THR A 64 1.10 4.95 -9.22
N SER A 65 1.05 4.40 -10.43
CA SER A 65 -0.16 4.44 -11.27
C SER A 65 -1.33 3.72 -10.61
N GLY A 66 -1.11 2.54 -10.03
CA GLY A 66 -2.16 1.82 -9.31
C GLY A 66 -2.71 2.62 -8.13
N MET A 67 -1.84 3.30 -7.38
CA MET A 67 -2.25 4.14 -6.26
C MET A 67 -2.96 5.43 -6.68
N GLN A 68 -2.60 6.04 -7.81
CA GLN A 68 -3.31 7.21 -8.33
C GLN A 68 -4.80 6.92 -8.60
N GLU A 69 -5.12 5.72 -9.10
CA GLU A 69 -6.51 5.30 -9.29
C GLU A 69 -7.21 4.96 -7.96
N LEU A 70 -6.45 4.38 -7.04
CA LEU A 70 -7.00 3.80 -5.82
C LEU A 70 -7.26 4.82 -4.71
N VAL A 71 -6.39 5.81 -4.53
CA VAL A 71 -6.48 6.74 -3.40
C VAL A 71 -7.79 7.54 -3.38
N PRO A 72 -8.32 8.09 -4.50
CA PRO A 72 -9.63 8.76 -4.49
C PRO A 72 -10.76 7.82 -4.03
N ARG A 73 -10.68 6.53 -4.39
CA ARG A 73 -11.66 5.51 -3.95
C ARG A 73 -11.52 5.22 -2.45
N ILE A 74 -10.29 5.15 -1.93
CA ILE A 74 -10.01 5.01 -0.49
C ILE A 74 -10.56 6.22 0.28
N GLN A 75 -10.36 7.45 -0.21
CA GLN A 75 -10.90 8.67 0.39
C GLN A 75 -12.44 8.61 0.45
N SER A 76 -13.08 8.24 -0.66
CA SER A 76 -14.55 8.09 -0.71
C SER A 76 -15.07 7.01 0.25
N LEU A 77 -14.37 5.88 0.37
CA LEU A 77 -14.73 4.85 1.34
C LEU A 77 -14.57 5.30 2.79
N ASN A 78 -13.54 6.07 3.10
CA ASN A 78 -13.32 6.61 4.45
C ASN A 78 -14.40 7.63 4.88
N GLU A 79 -15.05 8.27 3.92
CA GLU A 79 -16.22 9.12 4.15
C GLU A 79 -17.49 8.29 4.31
N LYS A 80 -17.64 7.24 3.49
CA LYS A 80 -18.82 6.37 3.46
C LYS A 80 -18.90 5.39 4.63
N TYR A 81 -17.74 4.91 5.10
CA TYR A 81 -17.58 3.91 6.15
C TYR A 81 -16.62 4.40 7.25
N PRO A 82 -16.97 5.47 7.99
CA PRO A 82 -16.12 6.01 9.05
C PRO A 82 -15.81 4.99 10.16
N GLU A 83 -16.66 3.98 10.35
CA GLU A 83 -16.47 2.89 11.32
C GLU A 83 -15.23 2.02 11.05
N TYR A 84 -14.68 2.02 9.83
CA TYR A 84 -13.43 1.32 9.53
C TYR A 84 -12.20 2.02 10.12
N LYS A 85 -12.32 3.29 10.52
CA LYS A 85 -11.25 4.02 11.21
C LYS A 85 -10.96 3.46 12.61
N ASP A 86 -11.91 2.73 13.18
CA ASP A 86 -11.76 2.10 14.49
C ASP A 86 -11.01 0.75 14.43
N GLY A 87 -10.45 0.39 13.25
CA GLY A 87 -9.60 -0.79 13.09
C GLY A 87 -10.35 -2.12 12.96
N LYS A 88 -11.68 -2.08 12.79
CA LYS A 88 -12.47 -3.30 12.56
C LYS A 88 -12.46 -3.65 11.09
N VAL A 89 -11.71 -4.70 10.73
CA VAL A 89 -11.74 -5.30 9.40
C VAL A 89 -12.93 -6.28 9.34
N PRO A 90 -13.91 -6.07 8.45
CA PRO A 90 -14.98 -7.04 8.24
C PRO A 90 -14.46 -8.41 7.80
N GLU A 91 -15.12 -9.48 8.22
CA GLU A 91 -14.72 -10.87 7.95
C GLU A 91 -14.56 -11.15 6.44
N ALA A 92 -15.42 -10.55 5.61
CA ALA A 92 -15.35 -10.70 4.16
C ALA A 92 -14.06 -10.11 3.53
N LEU A 93 -13.26 -9.36 4.30
CA LEU A 93 -11.99 -8.76 3.88
C LEU A 93 -10.78 -9.48 4.48
N GLU A 94 -11.00 -10.52 5.29
CA GLU A 94 -9.93 -11.24 6.00
C GLU A 94 -8.94 -11.90 5.04
N LYS A 95 -9.40 -12.42 3.90
CA LYS A 95 -8.54 -13.03 2.89
C LYS A 95 -7.56 -12.01 2.32
N GLU A 96 -8.04 -10.83 1.96
CA GLU A 96 -7.24 -9.76 1.36
C GLU A 96 -6.36 -9.09 2.43
N ALA A 97 -6.81 -9.03 3.69
CA ALA A 97 -5.97 -8.65 4.82
C ALA A 97 -4.78 -9.62 5.00
N LYS A 98 -5.01 -10.93 4.96
CA LYS A 98 -3.92 -11.94 5.00
C LYS A 98 -2.94 -11.79 3.83
N ARG A 99 -3.44 -11.51 2.62
CA ARG A 99 -2.56 -11.21 1.47
C ARG A 99 -1.67 -10.01 1.77
N LEU A 100 -2.23 -8.93 2.33
CA LEU A 100 -1.47 -7.74 2.72
C LEU A 100 -0.42 -8.03 3.80
N ASP A 101 -0.75 -8.83 4.80
CA ASP A 101 0.18 -9.26 5.85
C ASP A 101 1.35 -10.10 5.29
N ASP A 102 1.05 -11.08 4.42
CA ASP A 102 2.07 -11.91 3.78
C ASP A 102 3.05 -11.06 2.94
N MET A 103 2.53 -10.05 2.25
CA MET A 103 3.35 -9.10 1.50
C MET A 103 4.19 -8.21 2.42
N ALA A 104 3.64 -7.76 3.55
CA ALA A 104 4.36 -6.97 4.52
C ALA A 104 5.57 -7.73 5.10
N VAL A 105 5.43 -9.04 5.32
CA VAL A 105 6.55 -9.91 5.77
C VAL A 105 7.64 -10.02 4.69
N ARG A 106 7.26 -10.06 3.41
CA ARG A 106 8.19 -10.21 2.28
C ARG A 106 8.88 -8.92 1.85
N MET A 107 8.22 -7.78 2.07
CA MET A 107 8.70 -6.47 1.64
C MET A 107 10.13 -6.13 2.08
N PRO A 108 10.56 -6.34 3.34
CA PRO A 108 11.93 -6.03 3.76
C PRO A 108 12.99 -6.81 2.96
N ALA A 109 12.75 -8.09 2.69
CA ALA A 109 13.67 -8.92 1.91
C ALA A 109 13.72 -8.46 0.44
N ALA A 110 12.56 -8.11 -0.14
CA ALA A 110 12.48 -7.59 -1.50
C ALA A 110 13.25 -6.26 -1.63
N MET A 111 13.09 -5.35 -0.66
CA MET A 111 13.81 -4.07 -0.60
C MET A 111 15.32 -4.25 -0.43
N MET A 112 15.74 -5.16 0.45
CA MET A 112 17.16 -5.46 0.65
C MET A 112 17.80 -6.00 -0.64
N LYS A 113 17.09 -6.84 -1.39
CA LYS A 113 17.56 -7.36 -2.69
C LYS A 113 17.77 -6.24 -3.71
N THR A 114 16.92 -5.23 -3.70
CA THR A 114 16.99 -4.12 -4.67
C THR A 114 17.85 -2.95 -4.18
N ALA A 115 18.43 -3.03 -2.98
CA ALA A 115 19.14 -1.92 -2.33
C ALA A 115 20.29 -1.34 -3.19
N SER A 116 20.99 -2.18 -3.96
CA SER A 116 22.09 -1.74 -4.84
C SER A 116 21.62 -0.87 -6.00
N TYR A 117 20.33 -0.93 -6.38
CA TYR A 117 19.76 -0.14 -7.47
C TYR A 117 19.14 1.17 -7.01
N MET A 118 19.00 1.38 -5.70
CA MET A 118 18.24 2.52 -5.16
C MET A 118 18.82 3.88 -5.56
N MET A 119 20.14 3.98 -5.74
CA MET A 119 20.81 5.21 -6.15
C MET A 119 20.87 5.40 -7.68
N ASP A 120 20.33 4.45 -8.45
CA ASP A 120 20.26 4.58 -9.91
C ASP A 120 19.34 5.76 -10.30
N PRO A 121 19.73 6.59 -11.29
CA PRO A 121 18.93 7.75 -11.70
C PRO A 121 17.50 7.40 -12.12
N ALA A 122 17.26 6.23 -12.72
CA ALA A 122 15.92 5.81 -13.12
C ALA A 122 15.05 5.50 -11.90
N VAL A 123 15.62 4.84 -10.89
CA VAL A 123 14.91 4.53 -9.64
C VAL A 123 14.62 5.80 -8.85
N GLN A 124 15.60 6.70 -8.73
CA GLN A 124 15.43 8.00 -8.08
C GLN A 124 14.31 8.81 -8.73
N LYS A 125 14.28 8.88 -10.07
CA LYS A 125 13.23 9.57 -10.81
C LYS A 125 11.84 8.95 -10.58
N ALA A 126 11.74 7.62 -10.57
CA ALA A 126 10.48 6.92 -10.29
C ALA A 126 10.00 7.22 -8.86
N MET A 127 10.90 7.24 -7.88
CA MET A 127 10.57 7.59 -6.49
C MET A 127 10.15 9.06 -6.33
N GLU A 128 10.82 9.98 -7.02
CA GLU A 128 10.43 11.39 -7.06
C GLU A 128 9.03 11.55 -7.67
N ASN A 129 8.75 10.89 -8.79
CA ASN A 129 7.42 10.87 -9.39
C ASN A 129 6.37 10.33 -8.42
N MET A 130 6.63 9.20 -7.77
CA MET A 130 5.74 8.64 -6.76
C MET A 130 5.43 9.66 -5.66
N SER A 131 6.48 10.32 -5.11
CA SER A 131 6.31 11.35 -4.08
C SER A 131 5.44 12.52 -4.59
N ASN A 132 5.68 12.99 -5.80
CA ASN A 132 4.92 14.10 -6.39
C ASN A 132 3.46 13.74 -6.62
N GLU A 133 3.18 12.55 -7.13
CA GLU A 133 1.81 12.09 -7.38
C GLU A 133 1.05 11.89 -6.07
N MET A 134 1.67 11.25 -5.07
CA MET A 134 1.02 11.07 -3.77
C MET A 134 0.77 12.42 -3.07
N ALA A 135 1.67 13.40 -3.22
CA ALA A 135 1.48 14.74 -2.66
C ALA A 135 0.31 15.52 -3.30
N LYS A 136 0.03 15.30 -4.60
CA LYS A 136 -1.13 15.91 -5.27
C LYS A 136 -2.44 15.35 -4.76
N ILE A 137 -2.47 14.06 -4.41
CA ILE A 137 -3.70 13.40 -3.98
C ILE A 137 -4.04 13.72 -2.50
N GLY A 138 -3.04 14.10 -1.71
CA GLY A 138 -3.22 14.54 -0.33
C GLY A 138 -3.61 16.02 -0.16
N GLN A 139 -3.76 16.77 -1.25
CA GLN A 139 -4.19 18.18 -1.28
C GLN A 139 -5.66 18.30 -1.70
#